data_AF-A0A918R568-F1
#
_entry.id   AF-A0A918R568-F1
#
_cell.length_a   1.000
_cell.length_b   1.000
_cell.length_c   1.000
_cell.angle_alpha   90.00
_cell.angle_beta   90.00
_cell.angle_gamma   90.00
#
_symmetry.space_group_name_H-M   'P 1'
#
loop_
_entity.id
_entity.type
_entity.pdbx_description
1 polymer ?
#
loop_
_entity_poly.entity_id
_entity_poly.type
_entity_poly.pdbx_seq_one_letter_code
_entity_poly.pdbx_strand_id
1 'polypeptide(L)'
;MHRSSLDTPEGAAFAWARFRRFMRGWGWASLVCVIAVEAWLWPSFGFSSPHVYLASAVGTVGIVMMVGALMGLVFLSSGTGHDESVIDPTEIEKRR
;
A
#
# COMPACT_ATOMS: atom_id res chain seq x y z
N MET A 1 9.12 -23.21 -17.43
CA MET A 1 8.24 -22.57 -16.44
C MET A 1 9.11 -21.68 -15.57
N HIS A 2 8.97 -20.36 -15.67
CA HIS A 2 9.59 -19.45 -14.70
C HIS A 2 8.81 -19.57 -13.38
N ARG A 3 9.50 -19.81 -12.27
CA ARG A 3 8.86 -19.81 -10.94
C ARG A 3 8.80 -18.38 -10.44
N SER A 4 7.66 -17.99 -9.86
CA SER A 4 7.56 -16.69 -9.21
C SER A 4 8.42 -16.67 -7.96
N SER A 5 8.98 -15.52 -7.61
CA SER A 5 9.69 -15.36 -6.34
C SER A 5 8.77 -15.53 -5.12
N LEU A 6 7.45 -15.51 -5.32
CA LEU A 6 6.46 -15.79 -4.27
C LEU A 6 6.27 -17.28 -3.99
N ASP A 7 6.69 -18.16 -4.91
CA ASP A 7 6.56 -19.62 -4.75
C ASP A 7 7.63 -20.19 -3.80
N THR A 8 8.68 -19.42 -3.52
CA THR A 8 9.71 -19.78 -2.55
C THR A 8 9.47 -19.06 -1.23
N PRO A 9 9.59 -19.75 -0.08
CA PRO A 9 9.41 -19.12 1.23
C PRO A 9 10.34 -17.92 1.45
N GLU A 10 11.57 -18.00 0.95
CA GLU A 10 12.59 -16.97 1.08
C GLU A 10 12.26 -15.71 0.25
N GLY A 11 11.84 -15.89 -1.01
CA GLY A 11 11.49 -14.79 -1.89
C GLY A 11 10.21 -14.07 -1.45
N ALA A 12 9.19 -14.83 -1.01
CA ALA A 12 7.98 -14.28 -0.43
C ALA A 12 8.25 -13.48 0.85
N ALA A 13 9.10 -14.00 1.74
CA ALA A 13 9.47 -13.32 2.97
C ALA A 13 10.19 -11.99 2.70
N PHE A 14 11.13 -11.97 1.74
CA PHE A 14 11.84 -10.76 1.35
C PHE A 14 10.89 -9.70 0.75
N ALA A 15 10.01 -10.11 -0.16
CA ALA A 15 9.06 -9.22 -0.83
C ALA A 15 8.07 -8.61 0.18
N TRP A 16 7.56 -9.41 1.11
CA TRP A 16 6.65 -8.96 2.17
C TRP A 16 7.33 -8.09 3.22
N ALA A 17 8.59 -8.36 3.57
CA ALA A 17 9.36 -7.51 4.48
C ALA A 17 9.52 -6.10 3.91
N ARG A 18 9.80 -5.99 2.60
CA ARG A 18 9.91 -4.70 1.89
C ARG A 18 8.58 -3.95 1.88
N PHE A 19 7.48 -4.63 1.52
CA PHE A 19 6.14 -4.03 1.53
C PHE A 19 5.78 -3.47 2.91
N ARG A 20 5.96 -4.26 3.98
CA ARG A 20 5.66 -3.80 5.35
C ARG A 20 6.54 -2.64 5.80
N ARG A 21 7.82 -2.63 5.42
CA ARG A 21 8.72 -1.50 5.72
C ARG A 21 8.24 -0.21 5.05
N PHE A 22 7.82 -0.30 3.79
CA PHE A 22 7.25 0.83 3.05
C PHE A 22 5.94 1.30 3.71
N MET A 23 4.99 0.40 3.96
CA MET A 23 3.71 0.73 4.58
C MET A 23 3.86 1.36 5.96
N ARG A 24 4.87 0.94 6.75
CA ARG A 24 5.15 1.56 8.04
C ARG A 24 5.64 3.01 7.89
N GLY A 25 6.49 3.28 6.91
CA GLY A 25 6.93 4.65 6.60
C GLY A 25 5.77 5.51 6.10
N TRP A 26 4.94 4.97 5.20
CA TRP A 26 3.75 5.62 4.68
C TRP A 26 2.76 5.98 5.79
N GLY A 27 2.49 5.05 6.71
CA GLY A 27 1.59 5.29 7.84
C GLY A 27 2.08 6.37 8.80
N TRP A 28 3.38 6.41 9.08
CA TRP A 28 3.96 7.50 9.88
C TRP A 28 3.85 8.85 9.16
N ALA A 29 4.16 8.90 7.87
CA ALA A 29 4.04 10.13 7.09
C ALA A 29 2.60 10.63 7.03
N SER A 30 1.62 9.75 6.80
CA SER A 30 0.20 10.12 6.78
C SER A 30 -0.27 10.61 8.15
N LEU A 31 0.13 9.94 9.23
CA LEU A 31 -0.27 10.33 10.58
C LEU A 31 0.29 11.71 10.96
N VAL A 32 1.58 11.95 10.71
CA VAL A 32 2.23 13.24 10.97
C VAL A 32 1.58 14.35 10.16
N CYS A 33 1.29 14.11 8.89
CA CYS A 33 0.64 15.09 8.02
C CYS A 33 -0.76 15.45 8.53
N VAL A 34 -1.58 14.46 8.87
CA VAL A 34 -2.94 14.67 9.40
C VAL A 34 -2.90 15.45 10.71
N ILE A 35 -2.05 15.07 11.65
CA ILE A 35 -1.91 15.78 12.93
C ILE A 35 -1.46 17.22 12.71
N ALA A 36 -0.50 17.45 11.81
CA ALA A 36 -0.01 18.80 11.52
C ALA A 36 -1.11 19.68 10.92
N VAL A 37 -1.90 19.15 9.99
CA VAL A 37 -3.02 19.85 9.38
C VAL A 37 -4.11 20.15 10.41
N GLU A 38 -4.52 19.18 11.22
CA GLU A 38 -5.54 19.40 12.26
C GLU A 38 -5.08 20.40 13.32
N ALA A 39 -3.82 20.33 13.75
CA ALA A 39 -3.25 21.31 14.68
C ALA A 39 -3.22 22.72 14.09
N TRP A 40 -2.98 22.85 12.79
CA TRP A 40 -3.02 24.13 12.08
C TRP A 40 -4.46 24.66 11.93
N LEU A 41 -5.44 23.79 11.71
CA LEU A 41 -6.86 24.16 11.62
C LEU A 41 -7.48 24.48 12.99
N TRP A 42 -6.99 23.88 14.08
CA TRP A 42 -7.54 24.02 15.42
C TRP A 42 -7.95 25.45 15.84
N PRO A 43 -7.10 26.49 15.68
CA PRO A 43 -7.48 27.85 16.07
C PRO A 43 -8.59 28.48 15.21
N SER A 44 -8.84 27.97 14.00
CA SER A 44 -9.75 28.57 13.02
C SER A 44 -11.21 28.14 13.22
N PHE A 45 -11.47 26.98 13.83
CA PHE A 45 -12.80 26.35 13.85
C PHE A 45 -13.52 26.38 15.22
N GLY A 46 -12.99 27.08 16.23
CA GLY A 46 -13.60 27.15 17.57
C GLY A 46 -13.65 25.78 18.29
N PHE A 47 -14.36 25.70 19.42
CA PHE A 47 -14.54 24.44 20.19
C PHE A 47 -15.49 23.45 19.49
N SER A 48 -15.11 22.96 18.31
CA SER A 48 -15.70 21.75 17.74
C SER A 48 -15.45 20.55 18.67
N SER A 49 -16.43 19.63 18.76
CA SER A 49 -16.30 18.43 19.59
C SER A 49 -15.02 17.65 19.23
N PRO A 50 -14.21 17.20 20.22
CA PRO A 50 -13.02 16.39 19.97
C PRO A 50 -13.26 15.15 19.10
N HIS A 51 -14.50 14.67 19.05
CA HIS A 51 -14.89 13.49 18.29
C HIS A 51 -14.79 13.72 16.77
N VAL A 52 -14.98 14.97 16.32
CA VAL A 52 -14.89 15.33 14.90
C VAL A 52 -13.46 15.18 14.41
N TYR A 53 -12.48 15.70 15.15
CA TYR A 53 -11.06 15.56 14.85
C TYR A 53 -10.61 14.10 14.87
N LEU A 54 -11.04 13.32 15.86
CA LEU A 54 -10.70 11.91 15.91
C LEU A 54 -11.28 11.14 14.71
N ALA A 55 -12.53 11.40 14.36
CA ALA A 55 -13.19 10.77 13.22
C ALA A 55 -12.53 11.17 11.89
N SER A 56 -12.20 12.45 11.69
CA SER A 56 -11.50 12.93 10.49
C SER A 56 -10.10 12.35 10.38
N ALA A 57 -9.35 12.30 11.48
CA ALA A 57 -8.01 11.75 11.50
C ALA A 57 -8.01 10.26 11.16
N VAL A 58 -8.86 9.47 11.82
CA VAL A 58 -8.97 8.02 11.57
C VAL A 58 -9.46 7.75 10.14
N GLY A 59 -10.48 8.48 9.68
CA GLY A 59 -11.01 8.34 8.33
C GLY A 59 -9.96 8.68 7.25
N THR A 60 -9.24 9.79 7.43
CA THR A 60 -8.22 10.25 6.47
C THR A 60 -7.04 9.29 6.44
N VAL A 61 -6.47 8.95 7.60
CA VAL A 61 -5.36 7.98 7.68
C VAL A 61 -5.80 6.63 7.12
N GLY A 62 -7.01 6.18 7.42
CA GLY A 62 -7.56 4.92 6.91
C GLY A 62 -7.62 4.87 5.38
N ILE A 63 -8.19 5.89 4.74
CA ILE A 63 -8.28 5.97 3.27
C ILE A 63 -6.88 6.06 2.64
N VAL A 64 -5.99 6.90 3.19
CA VAL A 64 -4.62 7.06 2.68
C VAL A 64 -3.82 5.76 2.80
N MET A 65 -3.99 5.03 3.90
CA MET A 65 -3.38 3.71 4.09
C MET A 65 -3.96 2.67 3.14
N MET A 66 -5.28 2.69 2.90
CA MET A 66 -5.92 1.78 1.95
C MET A 66 -5.42 2.00 0.52
N VAL A 67 -5.38 3.25 0.05
CA VAL A 67 -4.84 3.60 -1.27
C VAL A 67 -3.37 3.19 -1.38
N GLY A 68 -2.56 3.49 -0.35
CA GLY A 68 -1.15 3.09 -0.29
C GLY A 68 -0.96 1.58 -0.32
N ALA A 69 -1.79 0.82 0.39
CA ALA A 69 -1.75 -0.64 0.42
C ALA A 69 -2.09 -1.24 -0.95
N LEU A 70 -3.17 -0.77 -1.58
CA LEU A 70 -3.56 -1.23 -2.91
C LEU A 70 -2.47 -0.98 -3.94
N MET A 71 -1.92 0.24 -3.99
CA MET A 71 -0.83 0.57 -4.89
C MET A 71 0.43 -0.25 -4.58
N GLY A 72 0.75 -0.44 -3.31
CA GLY A 72 1.89 -1.26 -2.88
C GLY A 72 1.75 -2.73 -3.27
N LEU A 73 0.53 -3.29 -3.22
CA LEU A 73 0.25 -4.65 -3.67
C LEU A 73 0.38 -4.79 -5.19
N VAL A 74 -0.03 -3.79 -5.97
CA VAL A 74 0.19 -3.76 -7.43
C VAL A 74 1.69 -3.82 -7.76
N PHE A 75 2.53 -3.07 -7.05
CA PHE A 75 3.99 -3.14 -7.21
C PHE A 75 4.60 -4.47 -6.75
N LEU A 76 4.03 -5.10 -5.72
CA LEU A 76 4.45 -6.42 -5.28
C LEU A 76 4.12 -7.49 -6.32
N SER A 77 2.94 -7.41 -6.93
CA SER A 77 2.48 -8.32 -7.98
C SER A 77 3.40 -8.27 -9.20
N SER A 78 3.63 -7.06 -9.75
CA SER A 78 4.50 -6.87 -10.92
C SER A 78 5.97 -7.20 -10.63
N GLY A 79 6.49 -6.81 -9.45
CA GLY A 79 7.91 -6.97 -9.12
C GLY A 79 8.36 -8.38 -8.71
N THR A 80 7.47 -9.37 -8.66
CA THR A 80 7.78 -10.75 -8.22
C THR A 80 7.82 -11.76 -9.36
N GLY A 81 7.79 -11.29 -10.61
CA GLY A 81 7.76 -12.13 -11.81
C GLY A 81 6.49 -13.00 -11.91
N HIS A 82 5.43 -12.63 -11.19
CA HIS A 82 4.15 -13.34 -11.22
C HIS A 82 3.56 -13.28 -12.63
N ASP A 83 3.53 -12.09 -13.24
CA ASP A 83 2.98 -11.89 -14.59
C ASP A 83 3.81 -12.61 -15.67
N GLU A 84 5.13 -12.71 -15.46
CA GLU A 84 6.07 -13.40 -16.35
C GLU A 84 5.98 -14.95 -16.24
N SER A 85 5.37 -15.46 -15.17
CA SER A 85 5.17 -16.90 -14.96
C SER A 85 3.92 -17.45 -15.67
N VAL A 86 3.05 -16.56 -16.18
CA VAL A 86 1.83 -16.93 -16.90
C VAL A 86 2.17 -17.35 -18.33
N ILE A 87 1.66 -18.51 -18.76
CA ILE A 87 1.83 -19.02 -20.13
C ILE A 87 0.93 -18.22 -21.07
N ASP A 88 1.50 -17.61 -22.11
CA ASP A 88 0.74 -16.93 -23.17
C ASP A 88 0.18 -17.97 -24.17
N PRO A 89 -1.16 -18.14 -24.27
CA PRO A 89 -1.77 -19.06 -25.23
C PRO A 89 -1.49 -18.69 -26.70
N THR A 90 -1.24 -17.41 -26.99
CA THR A 90 -1.01 -16.93 -28.36
C THR A 90 0.38 -17.30 -28.89
N GLU A 91 1.37 -17.41 -28.01
CA GLU A 91 2.69 -17.95 -28.34
C GLU A 91 2.64 -19.45 -28.65
N ILE A 92 1.70 -20.19 -28.04
CA ILE A 92 1.45 -21.61 -28.36
C ILE A 92 0.87 -21.73 -29.77
N GLU A 93 -0.06 -20.84 -30.13
CA GLU A 93 -0.71 -20.83 -31.45
C GLU A 93 0.28 -20.48 -32.57
N LYS A 94 1.16 -19.49 -32.38
CA LYS A 94 2.23 -19.15 -33.34
C LYS A 94 3.25 -20.27 -33.57
N ARG A 95 3.37 -21.22 -32.63
CA ARG A 95 4.31 -22.34 -32.70
C ARG A 95 3.74 -23.58 -33.41
N ARG A 96 2.44 -23.59 -33.70
CA ARG A 96 1.72 -24.67 -34.40
C ARG A 96 1.66 -24.38 -35.90
#